data_AF-A0A1Q6E6R3-F1
#
_entry.id   AF-A0A1Q6E6R3-F1
#
_cell.length_a   1.000
_cell.length_b   1.000
_cell.length_c   1.000
_cell.angle_alpha   90.00
_cell.angle_beta   90.00
_cell.angle_gamma   90.00
#
_symmetry.space_group_name_H-M   'P 1'
#
loop_
_entity.id
_entity.type
_entity.pdbx_description
1 polymer ?
#
loop_
_entity_poly.entity_id
_entity_poly.type
_entity_poly.pdbx_seq_one_letter_code
_entity_poly.pdbx_strand_id
1 'polypeptide(L)' 'MTEKKKKDGRGGYRPGAGRKPIGDRAGVCISFKVPEEVRDEIRALIRRRGIPSAVFLIEALQLMKERYGDASPEQ' A
#
# COMPACT_ATOMS: atom_id res chain seq x y z
N MET A 1 4.14 -51.16 15.11
CA MET A 1 3.88 -49.79 15.61
C MET A 1 5.10 -48.96 15.27
N THR A 2 4.95 -47.97 14.39
CA THR A 2 6.04 -47.02 14.10
C THR A 2 5.40 -45.64 14.02
N GLU A 3 5.52 -44.88 15.11
CA GLU A 3 4.98 -43.54 15.24
C GLU A 3 5.58 -42.61 14.18
N LYS A 4 4.72 -42.07 13.31
CA LYS A 4 5.09 -40.95 12.44
C LYS A 4 5.15 -39.67 13.29
N LYS A 5 6.37 -39.23 13.56
CA LYS A 5 6.69 -37.98 14.26
C LYS A 5 5.95 -36.80 13.61
N LYS A 6 5.07 -36.14 14.37
CA LYS A 6 4.34 -34.94 13.97
C LYS A 6 5.34 -33.79 13.76
N LYS A 7 5.38 -33.21 12.56
CA LYS A 7 6.29 -32.11 12.23
C LYS A 7 5.66 -30.80 12.70
N ASP A 8 6.03 -30.35 13.90
CA ASP A 8 5.67 -29.04 14.43
C ASP A 8 6.41 -27.94 13.68
N GLY A 9 5.90 -27.57 12.52
CA GLY A 9 6.36 -26.40 11.76
C GLY A 9 5.27 -25.34 11.76
N ARG A 10 5.28 -24.43 12.75
CA ARG A 10 4.51 -23.18 12.67
C ARG A 10 4.96 -22.45 11.41
N GLY A 11 4.00 -22.11 10.54
CA GLY A 11 4.24 -21.65 9.16
C GLY A 11 5.36 -20.62 9.04
N GLY A 12 6.51 -21.08 8.55
CA GLY A 12 7.59 -20.23 8.08
C GLY A 12 7.39 -19.85 6.60
N TYR A 13 8.13 -18.81 6.20
CA TYR A 13 8.26 -18.34 4.82
C TYR A 13 8.26 -19.51 3.81
N ARG A 14 7.25 -19.54 2.94
CA ARG A 14 7.24 -20.45 1.79
C ARG A 14 7.68 -19.66 0.55
N PRO A 15 8.60 -20.19 -0.28
CA PRO A 15 8.85 -19.63 -1.60
C PRO A 15 7.51 -19.49 -2.35
N GLY A 16 7.12 -18.26 -2.70
CA GLY A 16 5.84 -17.98 -3.36
C GLY A 16 4.64 -17.66 -2.45
N ALA A 17 4.80 -17.55 -1.12
CA ALA A 17 3.73 -17.10 -0.21
C ALA A 17 3.53 -15.57 -0.17
N GLY A 18 4.31 -14.80 -0.93
CA GLY A 18 4.06 -13.38 -1.18
C GLY A 18 2.93 -13.19 -2.19
N ARG A 19 2.25 -12.04 -2.12
CA ARG A 19 1.27 -11.65 -3.13
C ARG A 19 2.00 -11.58 -4.49
N LYS A 20 1.59 -12.40 -5.46
CA LYS A 20 2.19 -12.39 -6.80
C LYS A 20 1.99 -11.00 -7.43
N PRO A 21 2.98 -10.46 -8.15
CA PRO A 21 2.81 -9.22 -8.91
C PRO A 21 1.60 -9.35 -9.85
N ILE A 22 0.82 -8.27 -9.97
CA ILE A 22 -0.31 -8.23 -10.91
C ILE A 22 0.24 -7.73 -12.26
N GLY A 23 0.42 -8.65 -13.21
CA GLY A 23 0.82 -8.38 -14.61
C GLY A 23 2.30 -8.61 -14.93
N ASP A 24 2.62 -8.57 -16.24
CA ASP A 24 3.98 -8.84 -16.78
C ASP A 24 4.92 -7.62 -16.73
N ARG A 25 4.44 -6.50 -16.19
CA ARG A 25 5.22 -5.26 -16.09
C ARG A 25 6.05 -5.29 -14.81
N ALA A 26 7.35 -5.04 -14.95
CA ALA A 26 8.22 -4.76 -13.83
C ALA A 26 7.67 -3.54 -13.07
N GLY A 27 7.15 -3.77 -11.87
CA GLY A 27 6.65 -2.73 -10.98
C GLY A 27 7.47 -2.68 -9.72
N VAL A 28 7.83 -1.47 -9.27
CA VAL A 28 8.45 -1.27 -7.96
C VAL A 28 7.37 -0.86 -6.98
N CYS A 29 7.31 -1.55 -5.84
CA CYS A 29 6.45 -1.14 -4.73
C CYS A 29 7.25 -0.31 -3.74
N ILE A 30 6.87 0.95 -3.54
CA ILE A 30 7.47 1.84 -2.54
C ILE A 30 6.47 1.99 -1.40
N SER A 31 6.89 1.59 -0.21
CA SER A 31 6.12 1.79 1.02
C SER A 31 6.57 3.09 1.69
N PHE A 32 5.63 3.95 2.05
CA PHE A 32 5.90 5.17 2.81
C PHE A 32 4.87 5.32 3.93
N LYS A 33 5.22 6.15 4.92
CA LYS A 33 4.33 6.55 6.01
C LYS A 33 4.19 8.06 6.01
N VAL A 34 2.97 8.52 6.28
CA VAL A 34 2.69 9.94 6.52
C VAL A 34 3.10 10.27 7.95
N PRO A 35 3.80 11.40 8.21
CA PRO A 35 4.07 11.88 9.56
C PRO A 35 2.80 11.98 10.40
N GLU A 36 2.90 11.77 11.72
CA GLU A 36 1.73 11.66 12.59
C GLU A 36 0.93 12.95 12.66
N GLU A 37 1.63 14.08 12.71
CA GLU A 37 1.06 15.42 12.75
C GLU A 37 0.20 15.68 11.51
N VAL A 38 0.76 15.38 10.33
CA VAL A 38 0.08 15.54 9.03
C VAL A 38 -1.13 14.59 8.93
N ARG A 39 -0.98 13.34 9.38
CA ARG A 39 -2.07 12.36 9.41
C ARG A 39 -3.24 12.88 10.25
N ASP A 40 -2.95 13.45 11.40
CA ASP A 40 -3.97 13.89 12.36
C ASP A 40 -4.66 15.17 11.89
N GLU A 41 -3.95 16.09 11.24
CA GLU A 41 -4.52 17.25 10.53
C GLU A 41 -5.47 16.82 9.40
N ILE A 42 -5.04 15.87 8.55
CA ILE A 42 -5.88 15.31 7.49
C ILE A 42 -7.15 14.69 8.08
N ARG A 43 -7.03 13.90 9.16
CA ARG A 43 -8.20 13.33 9.85
C ARG A 43 -9.13 14.38 10.44
N ALA A 44 -8.59 15.46 10.99
CA ALA A 44 -9.40 16.56 11.51
C ALA A 44 -10.18 17.25 10.37
N LEU A 45 -9.53 17.53 9.24
CA LEU A 45 -10.16 18.12 8.06
C LEU A 45 -11.28 17.24 7.50
N ILE A 46 -11.00 15.96 7.29
CA ILE A 46 -11.94 14.97 6.75
C ILE A 46 -13.18 14.88 7.64
N ARG A 47 -12.99 14.79 8.97
CA ARG A 47 -14.10 14.75 9.94
C ARG A 47 -14.93 16.03 9.92
N ARG A 48 -14.26 17.20 9.94
CA ARG A 48 -14.95 18.50 9.91
C ARG A 48 -15.80 18.68 8.65
N ARG A 49 -15.36 18.14 7.52
CA ARG A 49 -16.04 18.25 6.23
C ARG A 49 -17.03 17.11 5.94
N GLY A 50 -17.08 16.08 6.80
CA GLY A 50 -17.93 14.91 6.58
C GLY A 50 -17.54 14.08 5.35
N ILE A 51 -16.26 14.10 4.97
CA ILE A 51 -15.76 13.43 3.77
C ILE A 51 -15.35 11.99 4.13
N PRO A 52 -15.65 10.96 3.32
CA PRO A 52 -15.07 9.63 3.52
C PRO A 52 -13.55 9.63 3.23
N SER A 53 -12.74 9.00 4.07
CA SER A 53 -11.27 9.03 3.91
C SER A 53 -10.77 8.52 2.57
N ALA A 54 -11.43 7.50 2.00
CA ALA A 54 -11.10 6.99 0.67
C ALA A 54 -11.29 8.05 -0.43
N VAL A 55 -12.39 8.82 -0.36
CA VAL A 55 -12.69 9.89 -1.33
C VAL A 55 -11.64 10.99 -1.25
N PHE A 56 -11.26 11.41 -0.04
CA PHE A 56 -10.19 12.40 0.14
C PHE A 56 -8.88 11.95 -0.52
N LEU A 57 -8.47 10.69 -0.33
CA LEU A 57 -7.22 10.17 -0.89
C LEU A 57 -7.26 10.04 -2.42
N ILE A 58 -8.41 9.69 -2.99
CA ILE A 58 -8.60 9.63 -4.45
C ILE A 58 -8.42 11.02 -5.06
N GLU A 59 -9.09 12.03 -4.51
CA GLU A 59 -8.99 13.41 -5.00
C GLU A 59 -7.60 14.00 -4.78
N ALA A 60 -6.97 13.74 -3.62
CA ALA A 60 -5.61 14.18 -3.35
C ALA A 60 -4.61 13.58 -4.36
N LEU A 61 -4.77 12.29 -4.70
CA LEU A 61 -3.95 11.66 -5.72
C LEU A 61 -4.17 12.28 -7.11
N GLN A 62 -5.41 12.61 -7.47
CA GLN A 62 -5.72 13.27 -8.74
C GLN A 62 -5.06 14.65 -8.83
N LEU A 63 -5.13 15.46 -7.76
CA LEU A 63 -4.42 16.74 -7.66
C LEU A 63 -2.90 16.59 -7.76
N MET A 64 -2.34 15.54 -7.14
CA MET A 64 -0.91 15.25 -7.27
C MET A 64 -0.53 14.90 -8.72
N LYS A 65 -1.36 14.12 -9.43
CA LYS A 65 -1.13 13.80 -10.84
C LYS A 65 -1.26 15.04 -11.73
N GLU A 66 -2.17 15.95 -11.44
CA GLU A 66 -2.28 17.21 -12.19
C GLU A 66 -1.03 18.10 -12.00
N ARG A 67 -0.50 18.16 -10.77
CA ARG A 67 0.65 19.02 -10.45
C ARG A 67 2.02 18.41 -10.78
N TYR A 68 2.12 17.09 -10.73
CA TYR A 68 3.40 16.37 -10.80
C TYR A 68 3.39 15.21 -11.80
N GLY A 69 2.28 14.96 -12.51
CA GLY A 69 2.11 13.83 -13.43
C GLY A 69 2.80 14.01 -14.77
N ASP A 70 3.16 15.24 -15.15
CA ASP A 70 3.99 15.54 -16.33
C ASP A 70 5.48 15.29 -16.08
N ALA A 71 5.82 14.25 -15.31
CA ALA A 71 7.13 13.64 -15.41
C ALA A 71 7.12 12.71 -16.65
N SER A 72 6.98 13.29 -17.85
CA SER A 72 7.30 12.55 -19.07
C SER A 72 8.80 12.25 -19.00
N PRO A 73 9.23 10.98 -18.96
CA PRO A 73 10.61 10.68 -19.25
C PRO A 73 10.76 10.96 -20.76
N GLU A 74 11.31 12.12 -21.11
CA GLU A 74 12.03 12.22 -22.37
C GLU A 74 13.17 11.19 -22.31
N GLN A 75 12.96 10.02 -22.91
CA GLN A 75 14.00 9.07 -23.32
C GLN A 75 13.57 8.39 -24.63
#